data_AF-A0A2D7ZIB9-F1
#
_entry.id   AF-A0A2D7ZIB9-F1
#
_cell.length_a   1.000
_cell.length_b   1.000
_cell.length_c   1.000
_cell.angle_alpha   90.00
_cell.angle_beta   90.00
_cell.angle_gamma   90.00
#
_symmetry.space_group_name_H-M   'P 1'
#
loop_
_entity.id
_entity.type
_entity.pdbx_description
1 polymer ?
#
loop_
_entity_poly.entity_id
_entity_poly.type
_entity_poly.pdbx_seq_one_letter_code
_entity_poly.pdbx_strand_id
1 'polypeptide(L)'
;MVNSTATEHEIQADEQDDELVVKVWVKELSFMQLQQAIKSFVTLSADGGVDIDLAAYWKYMFAEAIEKTEPRLTIPQMLSLRPFIANQIIALLPQPQDLMADPLADGATE
;
A
#
# COMPACT_ATOMS: atom_id res chain seq x y z
N MET A 1 4.23 22.39 -6.53
CA MET A 1 4.09 21.14 -7.30
C MET A 1 5.16 20.20 -6.78
N VAL A 2 4.85 19.44 -5.74
CA VAL A 2 5.80 18.47 -5.18
C VAL A 2 5.78 17.28 -6.14
N ASN A 3 6.85 17.10 -6.91
CA ASN A 3 7.02 15.86 -7.66
C ASN A 3 7.20 14.75 -6.62
N SER A 4 6.30 13.77 -6.57
CA SER A 4 6.46 12.58 -5.72
C SER A 4 7.71 11.82 -6.20
N THR A 5 8.86 12.10 -5.59
CA THR A 5 10.09 11.35 -5.82
C THR A 5 9.99 10.03 -5.07
N ALA A 6 10.11 8.91 -5.79
CA ALA A 6 10.13 7.60 -5.15
C ALA A 6 11.35 7.46 -4.24
N THR A 7 11.13 6.95 -3.03
CA THR A 7 12.18 6.66 -2.04
C THR A 7 12.61 5.21 -2.19
N GLU A 8 13.92 4.97 -2.26
CA GLU A 8 14.49 3.62 -2.30
C GLU A 8 14.50 3.00 -0.90
N HIS A 9 14.05 1.76 -0.81
CA HIS A 9 14.08 0.93 0.38
C HIS A 9 14.70 -0.42 0.05
N GLU A 10 15.67 -0.85 0.84
CA GLU A 10 16.22 -2.20 0.78
C GLU A 10 15.55 -3.05 1.86
N ILE A 11 14.98 -4.19 1.46
CA ILE A 11 14.33 -5.13 2.36
C ILE A 11 14.93 -6.53 2.22
N GLN A 12 14.95 -7.28 3.31
CA GLN A 12 15.49 -8.63 3.34
C GLN A 12 14.51 -9.61 2.68
N ALA A 13 14.98 -10.41 1.74
CA ALA A 13 14.14 -11.35 1.01
C ALA A 13 13.99 -12.70 1.73
N ASP A 14 14.90 -13.06 2.62
CA ASP A 14 14.87 -14.33 3.34
C ASP A 14 15.31 -14.17 4.80
N GLU A 15 14.58 -14.80 5.72
CA GLU A 15 14.85 -14.71 7.16
C GLU A 15 16.17 -15.41 7.57
N GLN A 16 16.71 -16.28 6.71
CA GLN A 16 17.93 -17.05 6.97
C GLN A 16 19.13 -16.58 6.15
N ASP A 17 18.92 -15.64 5.22
CA ASP A 17 19.95 -15.12 4.32
C ASP A 17 19.86 -13.59 4.24
N ASP A 18 20.70 -12.92 5.03
CA ASP A 18 20.80 -11.45 5.09
C ASP A 18 21.39 -10.82 3.81
N GLU A 19 22.04 -11.60 2.96
CA GLU A 19 22.63 -11.12 1.71
C GLU A 19 21.59 -11.01 0.58
N LEU A 20 20.51 -11.80 0.63
CA LEU A 20 19.43 -11.75 -0.34
C LEU A 20 18.48 -10.58 -0.04
N VAL A 21 18.67 -9.48 -0.77
CA VAL A 21 17.85 -8.25 -0.64
C VAL A 21 16.97 -7.99 -1.86
N VAL A 22 15.82 -7.36 -1.62
CA VAL A 22 14.96 -6.77 -2.64
C VAL A 22 14.95 -5.26 -2.44
N LYS A 23 15.17 -4.51 -3.52
CA LYS A 23 15.00 -3.05 -3.51
C LYS A 23 13.60 -2.70 -3.96
N VAL A 24 12.96 -1.75 -3.28
CA VAL A 24 11.61 -1.27 -3.56
C VAL A 24 11.63 0.24 -3.58
N TRP A 25 11.09 0.84 -4.64
CA TRP A 25 10.95 2.29 -4.76
C TRP A 25 9.50 2.65 -4.48
N VAL A 26 9.27 3.31 -3.35
CA VAL A 26 7.93 3.72 -2.90
C VAL A 26 7.76 5.21 -3.12
N LYS A 27 6.73 5.59 -3.87
CA LYS A 27 6.35 7.00 -4.05
C LYS A 27 5.14 7.33 -3.19
N GLU A 28 5.12 8.56 -2.71
CA GLU A 28 3.98 9.10 -1.99
C GLU A 28 2.78 9.28 -2.93
N LEU A 29 1.64 8.74 -2.53
CA LEU A 29 0.38 8.90 -3.26
C LEU A 29 -0.19 10.28 -2.99
N SER A 30 -0.67 10.95 -4.03
CA SER A 30 -1.40 12.20 -3.88
C SER A 30 -2.73 11.98 -3.17
N PHE A 31 -3.25 13.04 -2.54
CA PHE A 31 -4.58 13.04 -1.92
C PHE A 31 -5.68 12.50 -2.86
N MET A 32 -5.66 12.91 -4.13
CA MET A 32 -6.65 12.45 -5.11
C MET A 32 -6.52 10.96 -5.46
N GLN A 33 -5.30 10.42 -5.49
CA GLN A 33 -5.09 8.98 -5.67
C GLN A 33 -5.68 8.21 -4.48
N LEU A 34 -5.40 8.65 -3.25
CA LEU A 34 -5.97 8.03 -2.04
C LEU A 34 -7.51 8.08 -2.04
N GLN A 35 -8.11 9.22 -2.37
CA GLN A 35 -9.57 9.36 -2.45
C GLN A 35 -10.21 8.45 -3.52
N GLN A 36 -9.53 8.26 -4.66
CA GLN A 36 -9.99 7.32 -5.69
C GLN A 36 -9.82 5.87 -5.23
N ALA A 37 -8.73 5.58 -4.51
CA ALA A 37 -8.44 4.27 -3.98
C ALA A 37 -9.55 3.83 -3.00
N ILE A 38 -9.91 4.67 -2.02
CA ILE A 38 -10.92 4.36 -0.99
C ILE A 38 -12.23 3.88 -1.61
N LYS A 39 -12.70 4.54 -2.68
CA LYS A 39 -13.92 4.16 -3.39
C LYS A 39 -13.87 2.78 -4.05
N SER A 40 -12.67 2.25 -4.29
CA SER A 40 -12.47 0.94 -4.94
C SER A 40 -12.46 -0.24 -3.97
N PHE A 41 -12.19 0.00 -2.69
CA PHE A 41 -12.05 -1.05 -1.68
C PHE A 41 -12.91 -0.85 -0.43
N VAL A 42 -13.55 0.30 -0.24
CA VAL A 42 -14.50 0.54 0.87
C VAL A 42 -15.92 0.46 0.35
N THR A 43 -16.74 -0.38 0.97
CA THR A 43 -18.18 -0.48 0.72
C THR A 43 -18.95 -0.15 1.99
N LEU A 44 -19.90 0.78 1.91
CA LEU A 44 -20.86 0.99 2.99
C LEU A 44 -22.06 0.07 2.78
N SER A 45 -22.35 -0.76 3.78
CA SER A 45 -23.55 -1.58 3.80
C SER A 45 -24.78 -0.73 4.17
N ALA A 46 -25.97 -1.20 3.77
CA ALA A 46 -27.22 -0.48 4.01
C ALA A 46 -27.56 -0.36 5.51
N ASP A 47 -27.01 -1.23 6.35
CA ASP A 47 -27.11 -1.21 7.81
C ASP A 47 -26.08 -0.29 8.50
N GLY A 48 -25.24 0.40 7.73
CA GLY A 48 -24.21 1.31 8.25
C GLY A 48 -22.87 0.63 8.59
N GLY A 49 -22.70 -0.64 8.23
CA GLY A 49 -21.42 -1.33 8.28
C GLY A 49 -20.45 -0.82 7.22
N VAL A 50 -19.15 -0.84 7.54
CA VAL A 50 -18.06 -0.54 6.61
C VAL A 50 -17.36 -1.87 6.31
N ASP A 51 -17.42 -2.29 5.05
CA ASP A 51 -16.66 -3.44 4.56
C ASP A 51 -15.44 -2.96 3.76
N ILE A 52 -14.29 -3.60 3.99
CA ILE A 52 -13.02 -3.23 3.37
C ILE A 52 -12.45 -4.43 2.65
N ASP A 53 -12.35 -4.34 1.34
CA ASP A 53 -11.65 -5.33 0.53
C ASP A 53 -10.13 -5.09 0.62
N LEU A 54 -9.51 -5.75 1.59
CA LEU A 54 -8.06 -5.69 1.79
C LEU A 54 -7.26 -6.22 0.58
N ALA A 55 -7.82 -7.15 -0.20
CA ALA A 55 -7.13 -7.66 -1.38
C ALA A 55 -7.12 -6.60 -2.50
N ALA A 56 -8.24 -5.92 -2.73
CA ALA A 56 -8.32 -4.79 -3.64
C ALA A 56 -7.42 -3.63 -3.18
N TYR A 57 -7.39 -3.36 -1.88
CA TYR A 57 -6.50 -2.37 -1.26
C TYR A 57 -5.03 -2.62 -1.60
N TRP A 58 -4.50 -3.80 -1.26
CA TRP A 58 -3.08 -4.10 -1.48
C TRP A 58 -2.74 -4.14 -2.97
N LYS A 59 -3.65 -4.63 -3.81
CA LYS A 59 -3.48 -4.59 -5.27
C LYS A 59 -3.34 -3.17 -5.79
N TYR A 60 -4.13 -2.23 -5.29
CA TYR A 60 -4.01 -0.81 -5.65
C TYR A 60 -2.69 -0.24 -5.16
N MET A 61 -2.32 -0.48 -3.90
CA MET A 61 -1.08 0.04 -3.33
C MET A 61 0.16 -0.47 -4.07
N PHE A 62 0.21 -1.74 -4.42
CA PHE A 62 1.29 -2.29 -5.24
C PHE A 62 1.32 -1.76 -6.67
N ALA A 63 0.20 -1.28 -7.21
CA ALA A 63 0.14 -0.68 -8.54
C ALA A 63 0.57 0.79 -8.55
N GLU A 64 0.12 1.53 -7.53
CA GLU A 64 0.20 2.99 -7.53
C GLU A 64 1.32 3.52 -6.64
N ALA A 65 1.63 2.88 -5.51
CA ALA A 65 2.65 3.37 -4.58
C ALA A 65 4.04 2.79 -4.88
N ILE A 66 4.12 1.57 -5.42
CA ILE A 66 5.39 0.96 -5.81
C ILE A 66 5.71 1.36 -7.26
N GLU A 67 6.77 2.15 -7.44
CA GLU A 67 7.23 2.57 -8.77
C GLU A 67 7.97 1.44 -9.49
N LYS A 68 8.90 0.79 -8.78
CA LYS A 68 9.66 -0.36 -9.29
C LYS A 68 10.22 -1.20 -8.15
N THR A 69 10.65 -2.41 -8.49
CA THR A 69 11.41 -3.29 -7.60
C THR A 69 12.62 -3.87 -8.33
N GLU A 70 13.65 -4.23 -7.58
CA GLU A 70 14.82 -4.97 -8.07
C GLU A 70 15.10 -6.15 -7.13
N PRO A 71 14.93 -7.42 -7.58
CA PRO A 71 14.49 -7.84 -8.91
C PRO A 71 13.07 -7.38 -9.25
N ARG A 72 12.76 -7.28 -10.56
CA ARG A 72 11.46 -6.80 -11.02
C ARG A 72 10.36 -7.80 -10.69
N LEU A 73 9.45 -7.41 -9.81
CA LEU A 73 8.27 -8.16 -9.41
C LEU A 73 7.04 -7.61 -10.12
N THR A 74 6.21 -8.50 -10.63
CA THR A 74 4.88 -8.17 -11.14
C THR A 74 3.88 -8.08 -9.97
N ILE A 75 2.75 -7.39 -10.14
CA ILE A 75 1.72 -7.30 -9.10
C ILE A 75 1.23 -8.68 -8.61
N PRO A 76 0.96 -9.67 -9.50
CA PRO A 76 0.60 -11.02 -9.04
C PRO A 76 1.70 -11.68 -8.21
N GLN A 77 2.98 -11.45 -8.53
CA GLN A 77 4.10 -11.95 -7.74
C GLN A 77 4.17 -11.26 -6.37
N MET A 78 3.96 -9.94 -6.32
CA MET A 78 3.93 -9.19 -5.05
C MET A 78 2.78 -9.65 -4.13
N LEU A 79 1.60 -9.92 -4.70
CA LEU A 79 0.46 -10.49 -3.97
C LEU A 79 0.68 -11.93 -3.51
N SER A 80 1.64 -12.65 -4.10
CA SER A 80 1.97 -14.05 -3.77
C SER A 80 3.28 -14.19 -3.01
N LEU A 81 3.83 -13.08 -2.48
CA LEU A 81 5.06 -13.11 -1.71
C LEU A 81 4.88 -13.91 -0.41
N ARG A 82 5.98 -14.49 0.06
CA ARG A 82 6.01 -15.10 1.39
C ARG A 82 5.71 -14.03 2.45
N PRO A 83 5.01 -14.38 3.54
CA PRO A 83 4.62 -13.42 4.58
C PRO A 83 5.77 -12.56 5.10
N PHE A 84 6.97 -13.11 5.25
CA PHE A 84 8.16 -12.38 5.71
C PHE A 84 8.50 -11.16 4.84
N ILE A 85 8.62 -11.34 3.52
CA ILE A 85 8.92 -10.25 2.58
C ILE A 85 7.71 -9.33 2.44
N ALA A 86 6.51 -9.92 2.35
CA ALA A 86 5.27 -9.16 2.19
C ALA A 86 5.09 -8.16 3.34
N ASN A 87 5.29 -8.60 4.59
CA ASN A 87 5.20 -7.74 5.78
C ASN A 87 6.18 -6.57 5.75
N GLN A 88 7.39 -6.78 5.23
CA GLN A 88 8.38 -5.71 5.07
C GLN A 88 7.95 -4.70 4.01
N ILE A 89 7.44 -5.16 2.85
CA ILE A 89 6.96 -4.25 1.80
C ILE A 89 5.77 -3.45 2.29
N ILE A 90 4.75 -4.11 2.86
CA ILE A 90 3.52 -3.42 3.27
C ILE A 90 3.76 -2.43 4.41
N ALA A 91 4.79 -2.63 5.24
CA ALA A 91 5.17 -1.67 6.29
C ALA A 91 5.69 -0.34 5.72
N LEU A 92 6.13 -0.31 4.46
CA LEU A 92 6.53 0.91 3.75
C LEU A 92 5.36 1.64 3.09
N LEU A 93 4.20 0.99 3.02
CA LEU A 93 3.02 1.50 2.33
C LEU A 93 2.06 2.14 3.36
N PRO A 94 1.16 3.05 2.92
CA PRO A 94 0.07 3.52 3.75
C PRO A 94 -0.73 2.34 4.30
N GLN A 95 -1.15 2.40 5.56
CA GLN A 95 -1.96 1.34 6.13
C GLN A 95 -3.46 1.65 5.92
N PRO A 96 -4.31 0.63 5.74
CA PRO A 96 -5.72 0.84 5.48
C PRO A 96 -6.42 1.60 6.62
N GLN A 97 -5.96 1.44 7.87
CA GLN A 97 -6.47 2.20 9.00
C GLN A 97 -6.18 3.71 8.93
N ASP A 98 -5.05 4.12 8.34
CA ASP A 98 -4.69 5.53 8.21
C ASP A 98 -5.66 6.25 7.27
N LEU A 99 -6.09 5.56 6.21
CA LEU A 99 -7.05 6.07 5.23
C LEU A 99 -8.48 6.15 5.73
N MET A 100 -8.79 5.53 6.86
CA MET A 100 -10.09 5.67 7.51
C MET A 100 -10.06 6.70 8.63
N ALA A 101 -8.94 6.82 9.32
CA ALA A 101 -8.78 7.80 10.39
C ALA A 101 -8.78 9.23 9.85
N ASP A 102 -8.15 9.47 8.70
CA ASP A 102 -7.91 10.81 8.17
C ASP A 102 -9.17 11.48 7.54
N PRO A 103 -9.89 10.86 6.59
CA PRO A 103 -11.09 11.48 5.98
C PRO A 103 -12.34 11.44 6.87
N LEU A 104 -12.39 10.58 7.90
CA LEU A 104 -13.52 10.55 8.84
C LEU A 104 -13.32 11.53 10.01
N ALA A 105 -12.08 11.86 10.37
CA ALA A 105 -11.78 12.88 11.37
C ALA A 105 -12.05 14.30 10.84
N ASP A 106 -11.74 14.57 9.58
CA ASP A 106 -12.00 15.89 8.97
C ASP A 106 -13.50 16.16 8.78
N GLY A 107 -14.30 15.13 8.47
CA GLY A 107 -15.77 15.24 8.36
C GLY A 107 -16.54 15.25 9.69
N ALA A 108 -15.87 15.06 10.84
CA ALA A 108 -16.49 15.02 12.16
C ALA A 108 -16.21 16.26 13.03
N THR A 109 -15.56 17.29 12.47
CA THR A 109 -15.22 18.53 13.18
C THR A 109 -15.91 19.81 12.64
N GLU A 110 -16.92 19.66 11.78
CA GLU A 110 -17.82 20.76 11.37
C GLU A 110 -19.21 20.67 11.99
#